data_AF-A0A359ETQ0-F1
#
_entry.id   AF-A0A359ETQ0-F1
#
_cell.length_a   1.000
_cell.length_b   1.000
_cell.length_c   1.000
_cell.angle_alpha   90.00
_cell.angle_beta   90.00
_cell.angle_gamma   90.00
#
_symmetry.space_group_name_H-M   'P 1'
#
loop_
_entity.id
_entity.type
_entity.pdbx_description
1 polymer ?
#
loop_
_entity_poly.entity_id
_entity_poly.type
_entity_poly.pdbx_seq_one_letter_code
_entity_poly.pdbx_strand_id
1 'polypeptide(L)'
;MSALEAVSARIPNMDLFVSMYVRKEALMSSQIEGTQATLEDVLDPLIEKNTNRNVADVVNYIRASEYAIKRLDTLPLCNRLIREAHGILMENVRGREKRPGEFRHSQNWIGGEGSTLKTARYIPLIRYLQR
;
A
#
# COMPACT_ATOMS: atom_id res chain seq x y z
N MET A 1 -7.51 23.90 -18.10
CA MET A 1 -7.58 23.66 -16.64
C MET A 1 -8.57 22.56 -16.42
N SER A 2 -8.14 21.44 -15.86
CA SER A 2 -9.06 20.34 -15.53
C SER A 2 -9.98 20.75 -14.38
N ALA A 3 -11.17 20.13 -14.25
CA ALA A 3 -12.09 20.42 -13.15
C ALA A 3 -11.43 20.21 -11.77
N LEU A 4 -10.47 19.28 -11.69
CA LEU A 4 -9.70 19.00 -10.48
C LEU A 4 -8.78 20.18 -10.09
N GLU A 5 -8.08 20.78 -11.07
CA GLU A 5 -7.22 21.96 -10.83
C GLU A 5 -8.01 23.19 -10.36
N ALA A 6 -9.23 23.37 -10.88
CA ALA A 6 -10.09 24.47 -10.50
C ALA A 6 -10.62 24.33 -9.06
N VAL A 7 -10.92 23.11 -8.63
CA VAL A 7 -11.39 22.82 -7.27
C VAL A 7 -10.23 22.83 -6.28
N SER A 8 -9.06 22.32 -6.67
CA SER A 8 -7.87 22.29 -5.81
C SER A 8 -7.40 23.70 -5.41
N ALA A 9 -7.54 24.69 -6.30
CA ALA A 9 -7.21 26.08 -6.01
C ALA A 9 -8.03 26.73 -4.87
N ARG A 10 -9.14 26.10 -4.45
CA ARG A 10 -10.01 26.58 -3.36
C ARG A 10 -9.73 25.91 -2.01
N ILE A 11 -8.81 24.95 -1.96
CA ILE A 11 -8.48 24.21 -0.74
C ILE A 11 -7.49 25.06 0.08
N PRO A 12 -7.83 25.46 1.32
CA PRO A 12 -6.98 26.36 2.11
C PRO A 12 -5.60 25.79 2.46
N ASN A 13 -5.50 24.47 2.59
CA ASN A 13 -4.27 23.76 2.85
C ASN A 13 -4.23 22.46 2.02
N MET A 14 -3.55 22.52 0.89
CA MET A 14 -3.42 21.39 -0.04
C MET A 14 -2.67 20.22 0.59
N ASP A 15 -1.59 20.50 1.32
CA ASP A 15 -0.75 19.46 1.94
C ASP A 15 -1.55 18.65 2.97
N LEU A 16 -2.35 19.33 3.79
CA LEU A 16 -3.26 18.66 4.72
C LEU A 16 -4.28 17.83 3.97
N PHE A 17 -4.91 18.36 2.92
CA PHE A 17 -5.89 17.64 2.13
C PHE A 17 -5.31 16.38 1.47
N VAL A 18 -4.14 16.48 0.84
CA VAL A 18 -3.44 15.35 0.22
C VAL A 18 -3.07 14.32 1.29
N SER A 19 -2.54 14.74 2.44
CA SER A 19 -2.20 13.83 3.52
C SER A 19 -3.43 13.07 4.05
N MET A 20 -4.57 13.75 4.20
CA MET A 20 -5.84 13.15 4.62
C MET A 20 -6.39 12.20 3.56
N TYR A 21 -6.25 12.55 2.29
CA TYR A 21 -6.67 11.70 1.18
C TYR A 21 -5.85 10.42 1.11
N VAL A 22 -4.51 10.51 1.22
CA VAL A 22 -3.62 9.34 1.27
C VAL A 22 -3.97 8.42 2.45
N ARG A 23 -4.24 8.98 3.64
CA ARG A 23 -4.69 8.21 4.81
C ARG A 23 -6.02 7.51 4.56
N LYS A 24 -6.98 8.19 3.94
CA LYS A 24 -8.29 7.62 3.61
C LYS A 24 -8.17 6.49 2.59
N GLU A 25 -7.39 6.68 1.53
CA GLU A 25 -7.13 5.65 0.52
C GLU A 25 -6.39 4.45 1.12
N ALA A 26 -5.38 4.68 1.98
CA ALA A 26 -4.67 3.63 2.70
C ALA A 26 -5.61 2.77 3.56
N LEU A 27 -6.52 3.42 4.28
CA LEU A 27 -7.55 2.75 5.07
C LEU A 27 -8.47 1.91 4.20
N MET A 28 -9.05 2.50 3.14
CA MET A 28 -9.98 1.82 2.25
C MET A 28 -9.31 0.64 1.52
N SER A 29 -8.08 0.82 1.07
CA SER A 29 -7.29 -0.25 0.43
C SER A 29 -7.03 -1.40 1.39
N SER A 30 -6.63 -1.09 2.64
CA SER A 30 -6.37 -2.13 3.65
C SER A 30 -7.65 -2.88 4.03
N GLN A 31 -8.80 -2.20 4.09
CA GLN A 31 -10.10 -2.83 4.35
C GLN A 31 -10.50 -3.85 3.26
N ILE A 32 -10.16 -3.58 1.99
CA ILE A 32 -10.37 -4.56 0.90
C ILE A 32 -9.55 -5.83 1.14
N GLU A 33 -8.38 -5.71 1.74
CA GLU A 33 -7.49 -6.84 2.08
C GLU A 33 -7.86 -7.54 3.40
N GLY A 34 -8.91 -7.06 4.08
CA GLY A 34 -9.47 -7.65 5.31
C GLY A 34 -9.00 -6.99 6.60
N THR A 35 -8.30 -5.85 6.53
CA THR A 35 -7.87 -5.09 7.70
C THR A 35 -9.07 -4.40 8.37
N GLN A 36 -9.24 -4.61 9.67
CA GLN A 36 -10.26 -3.91 10.46
C GLN A 36 -9.65 -2.71 11.19
N ALA A 37 -9.82 -1.53 10.61
CA ALA A 37 -9.44 -0.23 11.17
C ALA A 37 -10.50 0.82 10.81
N THR A 38 -10.56 1.90 11.57
CA THR A 38 -11.42 3.07 11.33
C THR A 38 -10.59 4.30 10.96
N LEU A 39 -11.27 5.35 10.48
CA LEU A 39 -10.60 6.62 10.21
C LEU A 39 -10.10 7.27 11.51
N GLU A 40 -10.81 7.11 12.62
CA GLU A 40 -10.40 7.64 13.93
C GLU A 40 -9.09 6.98 14.39
N ASP A 41 -8.95 5.66 14.21
CA ASP A 41 -7.71 4.93 14.52
C ASP A 41 -6.51 5.46 13.72
N VAL A 42 -6.73 5.86 12.46
CA VAL A 42 -5.68 6.36 11.55
C VAL A 42 -5.31 7.82 11.84
N LEU A 43 -6.24 8.58 12.41
CA LEU A 43 -6.05 9.98 12.77
C LEU A 43 -5.56 10.17 14.20
N ASP A 44 -5.52 9.11 15.01
CA ASP A 44 -5.00 9.15 16.37
C ASP A 44 -3.52 9.62 16.37
N PRO A 45 -3.19 10.75 17.00
CA PRO A 45 -1.79 11.20 17.11
C PRO A 45 -0.90 10.24 17.91
N LEU A 46 -1.47 9.28 18.64
CA LEU A 46 -0.76 8.25 19.41
C LEU A 46 -0.67 6.91 18.68
N ILE A 47 -0.98 6.86 17.38
CA ILE A 47 -1.04 5.64 16.57
C ILE A 47 0.22 4.75 16.65
N GLU A 48 1.40 5.35 16.86
CA GLU A 48 2.68 4.63 17.02
C GLU A 48 2.80 3.88 18.36
N LYS A 49 2.07 4.30 19.40
CA LYS A 49 2.13 3.70 20.75
C LYS A 49 1.06 2.62 20.97
N ASN A 50 -0.02 2.65 20.19
CA ASN A 50 -1.20 1.77 20.33
C ASN A 50 -1.41 0.83 19.15
N THR A 51 -0.38 0.57 18.34
CA THR A 51 -0.52 -0.14 17.07
C THR A 51 -0.96 -1.60 17.27
N ASN A 52 -2.27 -1.84 17.21
CA ASN A 52 -2.79 -3.17 16.92
C ASN A 52 -2.42 -3.51 15.48
N ARG A 53 -2.19 -4.80 15.18
CA ARG A 53 -1.68 -5.28 13.88
C ARG A 53 -2.44 -4.72 12.66
N ASN A 54 -3.74 -4.49 12.79
CA ASN A 54 -4.55 -3.93 11.70
C ASN A 54 -4.18 -2.48 11.35
N VAL A 55 -3.79 -1.68 12.34
CA VAL A 55 -3.43 -0.28 12.11
C VAL A 55 -2.02 -0.18 11.50
N ALA A 56 -1.15 -1.15 11.77
CA ALA A 56 0.20 -1.21 11.20
C ALA A 56 0.20 -1.29 9.67
N ASP A 57 -0.73 -2.04 9.07
CA ASP A 57 -0.88 -2.14 7.61
C ASP A 57 -1.14 -0.75 6.99
N VAL A 58 -2.07 0.01 7.59
CA VAL A 58 -2.43 1.35 7.12
C VAL A 58 -1.26 2.33 7.30
N VAL A 59 -0.58 2.29 8.44
CA VAL A 59 0.59 3.13 8.72
C VAL A 59 1.70 2.86 7.71
N ASN A 60 1.99 1.59 7.42
CA ASN A 60 2.99 1.24 6.42
C ASN A 60 2.60 1.68 5.01
N TYR A 61 1.33 1.60 4.66
CA TYR A 61 0.83 2.08 3.37
C TYR A 61 1.07 3.59 3.21
N ILE A 62 0.76 4.38 4.25
CA ILE A 62 1.01 5.83 4.26
C ILE A 62 2.53 6.08 4.12
N ARG A 63 3.35 5.45 4.95
CA ARG A 63 4.82 5.58 4.92
C ARG A 63 5.40 5.22 3.56
N ALA A 64 4.93 4.12 2.95
CA ALA A 64 5.40 3.68 1.63
C ALA A 64 5.02 4.65 0.51
N SER A 65 3.81 5.22 0.58
CA SER A 65 3.31 6.20 -0.39
C SER A 65 4.07 7.51 -0.29
N GLU A 66 4.24 8.06 0.91
CA GLU A 66 5.01 9.28 1.16
C GLU A 66 6.47 9.11 0.74
N TYR A 67 7.07 7.97 1.07
CA TYR A 67 8.41 7.62 0.61
C TYR A 67 8.50 7.61 -0.92
N ALA A 68 7.57 6.92 -1.61
CA ALA A 68 7.59 6.81 -3.06
C ALA A 68 7.46 8.18 -3.73
N ILE A 69 6.54 9.02 -3.26
CA ILE A 69 6.32 10.38 -3.78
C ILE A 69 7.59 11.21 -3.63
N LYS A 70 8.20 11.24 -2.44
CA LYS A 70 9.45 11.98 -2.21
C LYS A 70 10.61 11.41 -3.03
N ARG A 71 10.65 10.09 -3.21
CA ARG A 71 11.73 9.42 -3.95
C ARG A 71 11.67 9.72 -5.44
N LEU A 72 10.51 10.06 -6.00
CA LEU A 72 10.35 10.46 -7.39
C LEU A 72 11.19 11.68 -7.79
N ASP A 73 11.55 12.56 -6.84
CA ASP A 73 12.44 13.71 -7.08
C ASP A 73 13.83 13.29 -7.59
N THR A 74 14.25 12.06 -7.30
CA THR A 74 15.61 11.55 -7.57
C THR A 74 15.62 10.22 -8.31
N LEU A 75 14.48 9.54 -8.42
CA LEU A 75 14.35 8.24 -9.04
C LEU A 75 13.08 8.18 -9.89
N PRO A 76 13.16 8.00 -11.21
CA PRO A 76 11.95 7.88 -12.02
C PRO A 76 11.12 6.65 -11.61
N LEU A 77 9.85 6.65 -11.99
CA LEU A 77 8.97 5.50 -11.81
C LEU A 77 9.58 4.27 -12.49
N CYS A 78 10.06 3.33 -11.69
CA CYS A 78 10.75 2.13 -12.14
C CYS A 78 10.59 0.99 -11.14
N ASN A 79 10.99 -0.21 -11.55
CA ASN A 79 10.95 -1.39 -10.69
C ASN A 79 11.70 -1.21 -9.36
N ARG A 80 12.78 -0.42 -9.34
CA ARG A 80 13.51 -0.12 -8.10
C ARG A 80 12.64 0.65 -7.12
N LEU A 81 11.96 1.71 -7.58
CA LEU A 81 11.06 2.49 -6.74
C LEU A 81 9.92 1.64 -6.17
N ILE A 82 9.29 0.83 -7.02
CA ILE A 82 8.19 -0.06 -6.62
C ILE A 82 8.65 -1.05 -5.56
N ARG A 83 9.86 -1.60 -5.72
CA ARG A 83 10.46 -2.51 -4.74
C ARG A 83 10.80 -1.80 -3.43
N GLU A 84 11.38 -0.61 -3.46
CA GLU A 84 11.67 0.17 -2.25
C GLU A 84 10.38 0.43 -1.45
N ALA A 85 9.32 0.91 -2.12
CA ALA A 85 8.02 1.11 -1.51
C ALA A 85 7.38 -0.19 -0.97
N HIS A 86 7.45 -1.30 -1.72
CA HIS A 86 6.99 -2.60 -1.27
C HIS A 86 7.75 -3.11 -0.04
N GLY A 87 9.04 -2.78 0.09
CA GLY A 87 9.82 -3.09 1.30
C GLY A 87 9.24 -2.43 2.55
N ILE A 88 8.91 -1.13 2.45
CA ILE A 88 8.30 -0.36 3.55
C ILE A 88 6.88 -0.85 3.84
N LEU A 89 6.08 -1.11 2.81
CA LEU A 89 4.70 -1.59 2.95
C LEU A 89 4.61 -2.86 3.80
N MET A 90 5.58 -3.78 3.61
CA MET A 90 5.57 -5.11 4.23
C MET A 90 6.34 -5.19 5.56
N GLU A 91 6.81 -4.06 6.11
CA GLU A 91 7.61 -4.01 7.33
C GLU A 91 6.79 -4.41 8.58
N ASN A 92 7.19 -5.46 9.30
CA ASN A 92 6.55 -5.89 10.56
C ASN A 92 5.03 -6.23 10.49
N VAL A 93 4.51 -6.44 9.28
CA VAL A 93 3.09 -6.77 9.04
C VAL A 93 2.89 -8.18 8.48
N ARG A 94 1.62 -8.55 8.25
CA ARG A 94 1.27 -9.84 7.64
C ARG A 94 1.90 -9.94 6.24
N GLY A 95 2.54 -11.07 5.94
CA GLY A 95 3.21 -11.25 4.66
C GLY A 95 4.66 -10.79 4.64
N ARG A 96 5.23 -10.33 5.76
CA ARG A 96 6.68 -10.01 5.88
C ARG A 96 7.59 -11.18 5.47
N GLU A 97 7.10 -12.42 5.54
CA GLU A 97 7.79 -13.62 5.09
C GLU A 97 7.84 -13.75 3.55
N LYS A 98 7.05 -12.95 2.82
CA LYS A 98 6.91 -13.00 1.35
C LYS A 98 7.91 -12.11 0.62
N ARG A 99 9.12 -11.98 1.17
CA ARG A 99 10.26 -11.26 0.59
C ARG A 99 9.96 -9.78 0.27
N PRO A 100 9.83 -8.94 1.31
CA PRO A 100 9.67 -7.49 1.17
C PRO A 100 10.69 -6.89 0.21
N GLY A 101 10.23 -6.00 -0.66
CA GLY A 101 11.07 -5.32 -1.65
C GLY A 101 11.65 -6.19 -2.77
N GLU A 102 11.13 -7.40 -2.97
CA GLU A 102 11.55 -8.29 -4.06
C GLU A 102 10.36 -8.77 -4.88
N PHE A 103 10.59 -9.02 -6.17
CA PHE A 103 9.60 -9.73 -6.98
C PHE A 103 9.54 -11.20 -6.53
N ARG A 104 8.34 -11.77 -6.56
CA ARG A 104 8.15 -13.17 -6.25
C ARG A 104 8.85 -14.06 -7.27
N HIS A 105 9.46 -15.13 -6.79
CA HIS A 105 9.98 -16.23 -7.62
C HIS A 105 9.11 -17.49 -7.57
N SER A 106 8.13 -17.53 -6.65
CA SER A 106 7.18 -18.62 -6.50
C SER A 106 5.84 -18.30 -7.14
N GLN A 107 5.15 -19.34 -7.62
CA GLN A 107 3.81 -19.25 -8.20
C GLN A 107 2.84 -18.60 -7.21
N ASN A 108 2.20 -17.50 -7.62
CA ASN A 108 1.06 -16.92 -6.91
C ASN A 108 -0.25 -17.42 -7.53
N TRP A 109 -1.35 -17.24 -6.79
CA TRP A 109 -2.70 -17.49 -7.28
C TRP A 109 -3.68 -16.54 -6.59
N ILE A 110 -4.83 -16.34 -7.22
CA ILE A 110 -5.93 -15.51 -6.74
C ILE A 110 -7.14 -16.42 -6.56
N GLY A 111 -7.72 -16.39 -5.37
CA GLY A 111 -8.89 -17.18 -4.99
C GLY A 111 -9.43 -16.73 -3.65
N GLY A 112 -10.56 -17.29 -3.23
CA GLY A 112 -11.12 -17.04 -1.90
C GLY A 112 -10.19 -17.53 -0.78
N GLU A 113 -10.56 -17.23 0.47
CA GLU A 113 -9.80 -17.69 1.63
C GLU A 113 -9.62 -19.22 1.63
N GLY A 114 -8.41 -19.70 1.91
CA GLY A 114 -8.06 -21.11 1.85
C GLY A 114 -7.89 -21.69 0.44
N SER A 115 -8.01 -20.89 -0.62
CA SER A 115 -7.77 -21.35 -1.99
C SER A 115 -6.35 -21.88 -2.18
N THR A 116 -6.23 -22.96 -2.93
CA THR A 116 -4.96 -23.59 -3.31
C THR A 116 -4.71 -23.40 -4.80
N LEU A 117 -3.53 -23.78 -5.29
CA LEU A 117 -3.24 -23.75 -6.73
C LEU A 117 -4.29 -24.53 -7.55
N LYS A 118 -4.87 -25.61 -7.01
CA LYS A 118 -5.89 -26.43 -7.70
C LYS A 118 -7.28 -25.78 -7.73
N THR A 119 -7.58 -24.93 -6.74
CA THR A 119 -8.89 -24.31 -6.55
C THR A 119 -8.86 -22.80 -6.78
N ALA A 120 -7.77 -22.30 -7.36
CA ALA A 120 -7.59 -20.89 -7.67
C ALA A 120 -8.56 -20.44 -8.75
N ARG A 121 -9.15 -19.25 -8.58
CA ARG A 121 -9.93 -18.60 -9.63
C ARG A 121 -9.03 -18.18 -10.78
N TYR A 122 -7.81 -17.76 -10.46
CA TYR A 122 -6.85 -17.30 -11.45
C TYR A 122 -5.41 -17.57 -10.98
N ILE A 123 -4.56 -17.97 -11.92
CA ILE A 123 -3.14 -18.23 -11.69
C ILE A 123 -2.35 -17.30 -12.63
N PRO A 124 -1.77 -16.21 -12.11
CA PRO A 124 -0.97 -15.30 -12.92
C PRO A 124 0.27 -16.01 -13.50
N LEU A 125 0.62 -15.70 -14.75
CA LEU A 125 1.83 -16.20 -15.37
C LEU A 125 3.08 -15.56 -14.74
N ILE A 126 4.06 -16.37 -14.37
CA ILE A 126 5.39 -15.88 -13.97
C ILE A 126 6.28 -15.81 -15.21
N ARG A 127 6.63 -14.58 -15.62
CA ARG A 127 7.45 -14.31 -16.83
C ARG A 127 8.89 -14.85 -16.78
N TYR A 128 9.40 -15.25 -15.61
CA TYR A 128 10.80 -15.71 -15.46
C TYR A 128 10.98 -17.24 -15.55
N LEU A 129 9.92 -18.03 -15.75
CA LEU A 129 10.00 -19.49 -15.92
C LEU A 129 10.03 -19.95 -17.39
N GLN A 130 10.27 -19.03 -18.34
CA GLN A 130 10.36 -19.32 -19.79
C GLN A 130 11.74 -19.01 -20.38
N ARG A 131 12.81 -19.11 -19.59
CA ARG A 131 14.20 -19.09 -20.10
C ARG A 131 14.97 -20.27 -19.57
#